data_AF-A0A2G9FWM2-F1
#
_entry.id   AF-A0A2G9FWM2-F1
#
_cell.length_a   1.000
_cell.length_b   1.000
_cell.length_c   1.000
_cell.angle_alpha   90.00
_cell.angle_beta   90.00
_cell.angle_gamma   90.00
#
_symmetry.space_group_name_H-M   'P 1'
#
loop_
_entity.id
_entity.type
_entity.pdbx_description
1 polymer ?
#
loop_
_entity_poly.entity_id
_entity_poly.type
_entity_poly.pdbx_seq_one_letter_code
_entity_poly.pdbx_strand_id
1 'polypeptide(L)'
;MYQGCICQQAPGLSFLLPEQYLNYPRLTGRAVVEFAIEKGDGSSFSPEAGGVPRNTAIIQVVLDGYSAPLTAGNFAKLVVDGAYDGVKLNCTEQAILSDSGAAKDKGYSVPLEIKPAEQFEPLYKTTLNVQDGELPVLPLSVYGAVVMAHSEVSEEYSSPNQFFFYLYDKRNAGLGGLSFDEGQFSVFGYTTMGRDILSQIKTGDVIRSAKLVEGQERLVLPKES
;
A
#
# COMPACT_ATOMS: atom_id res chain seq x y z
N MET A 1 46.33 -5.23 7.40
CA MET A 1 45.38 -4.10 7.30
C MET A 1 44.57 -4.30 6.03
N TYR A 2 43.39 -4.92 6.12
CA TYR A 2 42.45 -4.92 5.01
C TYR A 2 41.57 -3.69 5.19
N GLN A 3 41.76 -2.69 4.32
CA GLN A 3 40.95 -1.49 4.25
C GLN A 3 39.50 -1.89 3.98
N GLY A 4 38.62 -1.53 4.91
CA GLY A 4 37.19 -1.67 4.75
C GLY A 4 36.71 -0.84 3.56
N CYS A 5 36.02 -1.50 2.63
CA CYS A 5 35.14 -0.83 1.69
C CYS A 5 34.01 -0.19 2.49
N ILE A 6 34.19 1.10 2.78
CA ILE A 6 33.09 2.00 3.09
C ILE A 6 32.20 2.08 1.85
N CYS A 7 31.13 1.30 1.83
CA CYS A 7 29.98 1.59 0.98
C CYS A 7 29.42 2.93 1.44
N GLN A 8 29.90 4.02 0.84
CA GLN A 8 29.20 5.29 0.83
C GLN A 8 27.77 5.00 0.39
N GLN A 9 26.82 5.16 1.32
CA GLN A 9 25.40 5.01 1.04
C GLN A 9 25.04 5.95 -0.11
N ALA A 10 24.77 5.37 -1.27
CA ALA A 10 24.16 6.09 -2.37
C ALA A 10 22.76 6.56 -1.92
N PRO A 11 22.38 7.82 -2.15
CA PRO A 11 20.98 8.23 -2.01
C PRO A 11 20.20 7.54 -3.15
N GLY A 12 19.58 6.41 -2.84
CA GLY A 12 18.91 5.53 -3.80
C GLY A 12 18.50 4.22 -3.14
N LEU A 13 17.67 3.42 -3.85
CA LEU A 13 17.19 2.12 -3.38
C LEU A 13 18.32 1.26 -2.81
N SER A 14 18.02 0.45 -1.79
CA SER A 14 18.98 -0.47 -1.19
C SER A 14 19.43 -1.61 -2.12
N PHE A 15 18.86 -1.68 -3.32
CA PHE A 15 19.12 -2.70 -4.35
C PHE A 15 18.93 -2.12 -5.77
N LEU A 16 19.37 -2.90 -6.77
CA LEU A 16 19.22 -2.55 -8.18
C LEU A 16 17.89 -3.10 -8.71
N LEU A 17 17.15 -2.25 -9.42
CA LEU A 17 15.89 -2.66 -10.04
C LEU A 17 16.16 -3.38 -11.38
N PRO A 18 15.45 -4.48 -11.71
CA PRO A 18 15.55 -5.11 -13.02
C PRO A 18 15.31 -4.12 -14.17
N GLU A 19 16.06 -4.26 -15.27
CA GLU A 19 16.04 -3.31 -16.40
C GLU A 19 14.63 -3.05 -16.95
N GLN A 20 13.81 -4.10 -17.03
CA GLN A 20 12.44 -4.03 -17.53
C GLN A 20 11.51 -3.14 -16.69
N TYR A 21 11.89 -2.79 -15.46
CA TYR A 21 11.09 -1.94 -14.56
C TYR A 21 11.65 -0.52 -14.40
N LEU A 22 12.76 -0.17 -15.06
CA LEU A 22 13.37 1.15 -14.93
C LEU A 22 12.46 2.32 -15.37
N ASN A 23 11.48 2.02 -16.23
CA ASN A 23 10.49 2.98 -16.74
C ASN A 23 9.21 3.06 -15.90
N TYR A 24 9.19 2.45 -14.72
CA TYR A 24 8.07 2.55 -13.78
C TYR A 24 8.31 3.66 -12.75
N PRO A 25 7.23 4.32 -12.24
CA PRO A 25 7.36 5.15 -11.06
C PRO A 25 7.79 4.29 -9.87
N ARG A 26 8.74 4.78 -9.09
CA ARG A 26 9.26 4.05 -7.92
C ARG A 26 9.45 4.97 -6.73
N LEU A 27 9.22 4.44 -5.54
CA LEU A 27 9.50 5.13 -4.29
C LEU A 27 10.83 4.64 -3.73
N THR A 28 11.80 5.53 -3.58
CA THR A 28 13.18 5.22 -3.15
C THR A 28 13.40 5.39 -1.65
N GLY A 29 12.38 5.06 -0.86
CA GLY A 29 12.37 5.15 0.59
C GLY A 29 10.96 5.11 1.14
N ARG A 30 10.70 5.79 2.27
CA ARG A 30 9.35 5.90 2.83
C ARG A 30 8.69 7.23 2.49
N ALA A 31 7.38 7.19 2.36
CA ALA A 31 6.54 8.37 2.23
C ALA A 31 5.31 8.25 3.13
N VAL A 32 4.68 9.38 3.46
CA VAL A 32 3.45 9.40 4.27
C VAL A 32 2.33 9.97 3.41
N VAL A 33 1.21 9.25 3.35
CA VAL A 33 -0.01 9.69 2.71
C VAL A 33 -1.07 9.95 3.77
N GLU A 34 -1.66 11.13 3.73
CA GLU A 34 -2.82 11.50 4.51
C GLU A 34 -4.08 11.37 3.65
N PHE A 35 -5.06 10.60 4.12
CA PHE A 35 -6.39 10.53 3.51
C PHE A 35 -7.39 11.28 4.38
N ALA A 36 -8.21 12.11 3.74
CA ALA A 36 -9.44 12.62 4.31
C ALA A 36 -10.60 11.77 3.81
N ILE A 37 -11.25 11.02 4.70
CA ILE A 37 -12.40 10.17 4.38
C ILE A 37 -13.68 10.85 4.86
N GLU A 38 -14.70 10.91 4.01
CA GLU A 38 -16.02 11.43 4.36
C GLU A 38 -17.07 10.31 4.38
N LYS A 39 -18.00 10.42 5.32
CA LYS A 39 -19.19 9.59 5.42
C LYS A 39 -20.13 9.75 4.23
N GLY A 40 -20.39 8.64 3.54
CA GLY A 40 -21.30 8.62 2.38
C GLY A 40 -22.78 8.56 2.76
N ASP A 41 -23.09 8.07 3.96
CA ASP A 41 -24.46 7.92 4.49
C ASP A 41 -24.93 9.15 5.32
N GLY A 42 -24.12 10.21 5.39
CA GLY A 42 -24.39 11.39 6.21
C GLY A 42 -24.20 11.20 7.72
N SER A 43 -23.70 10.04 8.16
CA SER A 43 -23.32 9.81 9.56
C SER A 43 -22.03 10.56 9.92
N SER A 44 -21.50 10.31 11.12
CA SER A 44 -20.25 10.92 11.59
C SER A 44 -19.33 9.87 12.19
N PHE A 45 -18.03 10.09 12.04
CA PHE A 45 -17.00 9.37 12.78
C PHE A 45 -17.06 9.78 14.25
N SER A 46 -16.94 8.78 15.12
CA SER A 46 -16.85 8.94 16.56
C SER A 46 -15.36 8.99 16.96
N PRO A 47 -14.85 10.13 17.47
CA PRO A 47 -13.47 10.22 17.92
C PRO A 47 -13.27 9.50 19.26
N GLU A 48 -12.15 8.79 19.43
CA GLU A 48 -11.84 8.06 20.67
C GLU A 48 -11.76 8.96 21.92
N ALA A 49 -11.31 10.22 21.77
CA ALA A 49 -11.04 11.13 22.89
C ALA A 49 -12.26 11.96 23.36
N GLY A 50 -13.49 11.53 23.06
CA GLY A 50 -14.70 12.29 23.41
C GLY A 50 -14.83 13.63 22.67
N GLY A 51 -14.16 13.75 21.52
CA GLY A 51 -14.26 14.90 20.63
C GLY A 51 -15.63 15.01 19.96
N VAL A 52 -15.83 16.11 19.24
CA VAL A 52 -17.07 16.33 18.47
C VAL A 52 -17.11 15.38 17.27
N PRO A 53 -18.19 14.62 17.06
CA PRO A 53 -18.37 13.80 15.86
C PRO A 53 -18.25 14.66 14.60
N ARG A 54 -17.54 14.14 13.58
CA ARG A 54 -17.35 14.81 12.30
C ARG A 54 -17.71 13.88 11.16
N ASN A 55 -18.27 14.42 10.09
CA ASN A 55 -18.54 13.67 8.87
C ASN A 55 -17.25 13.32 8.10
N THR A 56 -16.12 13.95 8.43
CA THR A 56 -14.79 13.65 7.86
C THR A 56 -13.82 13.20 8.95
N ALA A 57 -12.99 12.22 8.63
CA ALA A 57 -11.89 11.75 9.46
C ALA A 57 -10.58 11.67 8.65
N ILE A 58 -9.45 11.76 9.36
CA ILE A 58 -8.12 11.68 8.77
C ILE A 58 -7.50 10.33 9.14
N ILE A 59 -6.93 9.63 8.15
CA ILE A 59 -6.07 8.47 8.35
C ILE A 59 -4.70 8.76 7.72
N GLN A 60 -3.63 8.27 8.32
CA GLN A 60 -2.28 8.36 7.75
C GLN A 60 -1.72 6.97 7.48
N VAL A 61 -1.07 6.85 6.33
CA VAL A 61 -0.44 5.62 5.83
C VAL A 61 1.02 5.89 5.57
N VAL A 62 1.90 5.03 6.07
CA VAL A 62 3.31 5.00 5.68
C VAL A 62 3.46 4.02 4.51
N LEU A 63 3.99 4.51 3.40
CA LEU A 63 4.41 3.72 2.25
C LEU A 63 5.85 3.25 2.45
N ASP A 64 6.16 1.98 2.16
CA ASP A 64 7.49 1.39 2.26
C ASP A 64 8.07 0.99 0.90
N GLY A 65 8.78 1.95 0.28
CA GLY A 65 9.50 1.73 -0.97
C GLY A 65 10.84 1.00 -0.81
N TYR A 66 11.31 0.71 0.40
CA TYR A 66 12.50 -0.16 0.58
C TYR A 66 12.17 -1.63 0.37
N SER A 67 10.90 -2.00 0.50
CA SER A 67 10.42 -3.38 0.34
C SER A 67 9.54 -3.54 -0.89
N ALA A 68 8.75 -2.53 -1.26
CA ALA A 68 7.86 -2.54 -2.42
C ALA A 68 8.01 -1.25 -3.25
N PRO A 69 9.17 -1.00 -3.88
CA PRO A 69 9.43 0.27 -4.56
C PRO A 69 8.49 0.56 -5.72
N LEU A 70 8.11 -0.43 -6.52
CA LEU A 70 7.26 -0.21 -7.69
C LEU A 70 5.81 0.00 -7.28
N THR A 71 5.31 -0.81 -6.36
CA THR A 71 3.93 -0.72 -5.87
C THR A 71 3.73 0.58 -5.12
N ALA A 72 4.62 0.91 -4.18
CA ALA A 72 4.57 2.17 -3.44
C ALA A 72 4.80 3.38 -4.36
N GLY A 73 5.65 3.27 -5.37
CA GLY A 73 5.91 4.33 -6.35
C GLY A 73 4.71 4.63 -7.24
N ASN A 74 4.06 3.60 -7.78
CA ASN A 74 2.82 3.76 -8.54
C ASN A 74 1.73 4.39 -7.69
N PHE A 75 1.53 3.89 -6.47
CA PHE A 75 0.54 4.46 -5.54
C PHE A 75 0.83 5.93 -5.21
N ALA A 76 2.06 6.26 -4.85
CA ALA A 76 2.48 7.63 -4.55
C ALA A 76 2.27 8.57 -5.75
N LYS A 77 2.56 8.11 -6.97
CA LYS A 77 2.28 8.87 -8.19
C LYS A 77 0.79 9.15 -8.33
N LEU A 78 -0.07 8.15 -8.15
CA LEU A 78 -1.51 8.30 -8.25
C LEU A 78 -2.09 9.24 -7.20
N VAL A 79 -1.53 9.25 -6.00
CA VAL A 79 -1.86 10.24 -4.95
C VAL A 79 -1.49 11.65 -5.42
N VAL A 80 -0.27 11.86 -5.95
CA VAL A 80 0.17 13.16 -6.47
C VAL A 80 -0.71 13.63 -7.64
N ASP A 81 -1.13 12.71 -8.51
CA ASP A 81 -2.02 12.99 -9.64
C ASP A 81 -3.50 13.22 -9.23
N GLY A 82 -3.83 13.12 -7.94
CA GLY A 82 -5.20 13.25 -7.42
C GLY A 82 -6.14 12.14 -7.90
N ALA A 83 -5.62 10.97 -8.26
CA ALA A 83 -6.41 9.88 -8.82
C ALA A 83 -7.39 9.24 -7.81
N TYR A 84 -7.10 9.38 -6.52
CA TYR A 84 -7.93 8.84 -5.44
C TYR A 84 -8.97 9.82 -4.90
N ASP A 85 -8.96 11.08 -5.35
CA ASP A 85 -9.90 12.08 -4.90
C ASP A 85 -11.30 11.79 -5.47
N GLY A 86 -12.29 11.68 -4.58
CA GLY A 86 -13.67 11.31 -4.92
C GLY A 86 -13.92 9.81 -5.07
N VAL A 87 -12.91 8.96 -4.88
CA VAL A 87 -13.08 7.49 -4.96
C VAL A 87 -13.95 7.00 -3.81
N LYS A 88 -14.94 6.16 -4.13
CA LYS A 88 -15.79 5.49 -3.14
C LYS A 88 -15.11 4.26 -2.57
N LEU A 89 -15.45 3.93 -1.33
CA LEU A 89 -14.97 2.75 -0.63
C LEU A 89 -16.07 1.69 -0.55
N ASN A 90 -15.68 0.44 -0.71
CA ASN A 90 -16.51 -0.74 -0.53
C ASN A 90 -15.92 -1.60 0.58
N CYS A 91 -16.72 -1.96 1.58
CA CYS A 91 -16.27 -2.74 2.72
C CYS A 91 -16.72 -4.20 2.61
N THR A 92 -15.82 -5.11 2.96
CA THR A 92 -16.09 -6.51 3.26
C THR A 92 -15.77 -6.77 4.73
N GLU A 93 -15.92 -8.01 5.20
CA GLU A 93 -15.53 -8.37 6.58
C GLU A 93 -14.03 -8.22 6.84
N GLN A 94 -13.20 -8.31 5.80
CA GLN A 94 -11.74 -8.41 5.91
C GLN A 94 -11.02 -7.21 5.27
N ALA A 95 -11.71 -6.35 4.51
CA ALA A 95 -11.05 -5.28 3.78
C ALA A 95 -11.95 -4.08 3.51
N ILE A 96 -11.32 -2.93 3.31
CA ILE A 96 -11.92 -1.71 2.76
C ILE A 96 -11.26 -1.47 1.42
N LEU A 97 -11.99 -1.70 0.33
CA LEU A 97 -11.50 -1.60 -1.04
C LEU A 97 -11.82 -0.23 -1.63
N SER A 98 -10.86 0.35 -2.35
CA SER A 98 -11.13 1.47 -3.25
C SER A 98 -11.94 0.98 -4.45
N ASP A 99 -12.92 1.76 -4.91
CA ASP A 99 -13.58 1.52 -6.19
C ASP A 99 -12.62 1.79 -7.35
N SER A 100 -12.47 0.84 -8.26
CA SER A 100 -11.64 0.98 -9.46
C SER A 100 -12.27 1.93 -10.49
N GLY A 101 -13.58 2.21 -10.38
CA GLY A 101 -14.38 2.96 -11.37
C GLY A 101 -13.88 4.36 -11.73
N ALA A 102 -13.47 5.17 -10.75
CA ALA A 102 -13.06 6.56 -10.98
C ALA A 102 -11.61 6.69 -11.50
N ALA A 103 -10.81 5.63 -11.35
CA ALA A 103 -9.40 5.61 -11.74
C ALA A 103 -9.08 4.61 -12.86
N LYS A 104 -10.09 4.02 -13.53
CA LYS A 104 -9.92 2.87 -14.47
C LYS A 104 -8.80 3.00 -15.49
N ASP A 105 -8.52 4.21 -15.98
CA ASP A 105 -7.49 4.47 -17.00
C ASP A 105 -6.19 5.10 -16.44
N LYS A 106 -6.03 5.14 -15.12
CA LYS A 106 -4.87 5.72 -14.43
C LYS A 106 -4.03 4.64 -13.76
N GLY A 107 -2.73 4.84 -13.77
CA GLY A 107 -1.75 4.02 -13.06
C GLY A 107 -1.01 3.04 -13.98
N TYR A 108 0.02 2.42 -13.41
CA TYR A 108 0.84 1.41 -14.10
C TYR A 108 0.39 0.03 -13.64
N SER A 109 0.28 -0.92 -14.57
CA SER A 109 0.18 -2.34 -14.17
C SER A 109 1.54 -2.79 -13.66
N VAL A 110 1.70 -2.75 -12.35
CA VAL A 110 2.92 -3.15 -11.63
C VAL A 110 2.91 -4.67 -11.45
N PRO A 111 4.03 -5.40 -11.61
CA PRO A 111 4.10 -6.81 -11.22
C PRO A 111 3.68 -7.01 -9.75
N LEU A 112 3.21 -8.21 -9.40
CA LEU A 112 3.17 -8.63 -8.00
C LEU A 112 4.58 -8.45 -7.41
N GLU A 113 4.69 -7.74 -6.30
CA GLU A 113 5.97 -7.33 -5.70
C GLU A 113 5.98 -7.72 -4.23
N ILE A 114 6.81 -8.70 -3.88
CA ILE A 114 6.89 -9.23 -2.51
C ILE A 114 8.35 -9.44 -2.16
N LYS A 115 8.80 -8.85 -1.05
CA LYS A 115 10.16 -9.05 -0.52
C LYS A 115 10.18 -10.11 0.57
N PRO A 116 10.81 -11.28 0.36
CA PRO A 116 11.05 -12.25 1.42
C PRO A 116 11.98 -11.69 2.51
N ALA A 117 11.75 -12.03 3.76
CA ALA A 117 12.56 -11.59 4.91
C ALA A 117 14.04 -11.98 4.78
N GLU A 118 14.31 -13.12 4.17
CA GLU A 118 15.66 -13.68 4.00
C GLU A 118 16.36 -13.20 2.72
N GLN A 119 15.74 -12.30 1.94
CA GLN A 119 16.28 -11.79 0.69
C GLN A 119 16.51 -10.28 0.71
N PHE A 120 17.53 -9.83 -0.04
CA PHE A 120 17.87 -8.41 -0.14
C PHE A 120 16.97 -7.65 -1.10
N GLU A 121 16.42 -8.34 -2.10
CA GLU A 121 15.65 -7.78 -3.21
C GLU A 121 14.22 -8.35 -3.21
N PRO A 122 13.22 -7.58 -3.67
CA PRO A 122 11.88 -8.09 -3.89
C PRO A 122 11.84 -9.09 -5.04
N LEU A 123 10.98 -10.10 -4.90
CA LEU A 123 10.56 -10.95 -5.99
C LEU A 123 9.44 -10.28 -6.77
N TYR A 124 9.43 -10.52 -8.08
CA TYR A 124 8.45 -9.99 -9.01
C TYR A 124 7.65 -11.12 -9.64
N LYS A 125 6.33 -10.94 -9.77
CA LYS A 125 5.39 -11.93 -10.34
C LYS A 125 5.39 -13.29 -9.64
N THR A 126 5.90 -13.33 -8.41
CA THR A 126 6.12 -14.58 -7.67
C THR A 126 5.48 -14.41 -6.30
N THR A 127 4.61 -15.34 -5.93
CA THR A 127 4.03 -15.43 -4.59
C THR A 127 5.01 -16.13 -3.64
N LEU A 128 4.79 -16.01 -2.33
CA LEU A 128 5.55 -16.75 -1.32
C LEU A 128 4.75 -17.94 -0.81
N ASN A 129 5.43 -19.05 -0.54
CA ASN A 129 4.84 -20.15 0.18
C ASN A 129 5.12 -20.02 1.68
N VAL A 130 4.21 -19.35 2.38
CA VAL A 130 4.31 -19.13 3.84
C VAL A 130 4.28 -20.43 4.64
N GLN A 131 3.74 -21.52 4.08
CA GLN A 131 3.74 -22.84 4.73
C GLN A 131 5.14 -23.46 4.75
N ASP A 132 6.00 -23.09 3.80
CA ASP A 132 7.40 -23.51 3.73
C ASP A 132 8.32 -22.57 4.55
N GLY A 133 7.74 -21.59 5.27
CA GLY A 133 8.46 -20.63 6.09
C GLY A 133 8.93 -19.37 5.36
N GLU A 134 8.49 -19.17 4.11
CA GLU A 134 8.80 -17.96 3.35
C GLU A 134 7.92 -16.79 3.82
N LEU A 135 8.44 -15.98 4.75
CA LEU A 135 7.71 -14.83 5.28
C LEU A 135 8.08 -13.54 4.54
N PRO A 136 7.12 -12.68 4.20
CA PRO A 136 7.40 -11.37 3.63
C PRO A 136 7.92 -10.38 4.68
N VAL A 137 8.76 -9.43 4.25
CA VAL A 137 9.18 -8.27 5.05
C VAL A 137 7.99 -7.39 5.42
N LEU A 138 6.98 -7.32 4.54
CA LEU A 138 5.72 -6.62 4.76
C LEU A 138 4.57 -7.64 4.88
N PRO A 139 4.26 -8.13 6.09
CA PRO A 139 3.16 -9.06 6.29
C PRO A 139 1.80 -8.42 6.00
N LEU A 140 0.95 -9.17 5.31
CA LEU A 140 -0.48 -8.90 5.15
C LEU A 140 -1.22 -9.02 6.49
N SER A 141 -0.75 -9.91 7.38
CA SER A 141 -1.36 -10.24 8.68
C SER A 141 -1.24 -9.13 9.74
N VAL A 142 -1.36 -7.87 9.35
CA VAL A 142 -1.31 -6.68 10.20
C VAL A 142 -2.57 -5.85 9.96
N TYR A 143 -3.31 -5.55 11.03
CA TYR A 143 -4.52 -4.73 10.91
C TYR A 143 -4.15 -3.31 10.46
N GLY A 144 -4.69 -2.90 9.32
CA GLY A 144 -4.35 -1.66 8.64
C GLY A 144 -3.22 -1.80 7.61
N ALA A 145 -2.87 -3.01 7.18
CA ALA A 145 -2.00 -3.20 6.02
C ALA A 145 -2.63 -2.56 4.78
N VAL A 146 -1.80 -1.89 3.98
CA VAL A 146 -2.23 -1.26 2.73
C VAL A 146 -1.65 -2.06 1.58
N VAL A 147 -2.56 -2.51 0.72
CA VAL A 147 -2.31 -3.62 -0.19
C VAL A 147 -2.87 -3.27 -1.56
N MET A 148 -2.13 -3.59 -2.62
CA MET A 148 -2.65 -3.44 -3.97
C MET A 148 -3.46 -4.68 -4.34
N ALA A 149 -4.67 -4.50 -4.89
CA ALA A 149 -5.47 -5.62 -5.38
C ALA A 149 -4.77 -6.29 -6.58
N HIS A 150 -5.13 -7.53 -6.90
CA HIS A 150 -4.68 -8.14 -8.15
C HIS A 150 -5.28 -7.44 -9.36
N SER A 151 -4.57 -7.52 -10.49
CA SER A 151 -5.09 -7.09 -11.77
C SER A 151 -6.20 -8.03 -12.23
N GLU A 152 -7.24 -7.47 -12.87
CA GLU A 152 -8.36 -8.26 -13.41
C GLU A 152 -7.93 -9.28 -14.48
N VAL A 153 -6.76 -9.08 -15.09
CA VAL A 153 -6.25 -9.94 -16.17
C VAL A 153 -5.28 -11.03 -15.72
N SER A 154 -4.63 -10.87 -14.56
CA SER A 154 -3.62 -11.80 -14.06
C SER A 154 -3.22 -11.49 -12.62
N GLU A 155 -3.10 -12.53 -11.79
CA GLU A 155 -2.61 -12.44 -10.42
C GLU A 155 -1.08 -12.17 -10.34
N GLU A 156 -0.34 -12.39 -11.44
CA GLU A 156 1.08 -12.00 -11.54
C GLU A 156 1.29 -10.48 -11.52
N TYR A 157 0.21 -9.70 -11.68
CA TYR A 157 0.24 -8.25 -11.66
C TYR A 157 -0.71 -7.70 -10.60
N SER A 158 -0.32 -6.56 -10.06
CA SER A 158 -1.18 -5.74 -9.22
C SER A 158 -2.07 -4.84 -10.10
N SER A 159 -3.24 -4.49 -9.58
CA SER A 159 -4.16 -3.54 -10.17
C SER A 159 -3.46 -2.21 -10.40
N PRO A 160 -3.72 -1.50 -11.51
CA PRO A 160 -3.10 -0.21 -11.76
C PRO A 160 -3.40 0.84 -10.70
N ASN A 161 -4.57 0.77 -10.06
CA ASN A 161 -5.06 1.78 -9.12
C ASN A 161 -5.82 1.22 -7.93
N GLN A 162 -6.38 0.00 -7.99
CA GLN A 162 -7.24 -0.51 -6.94
C GLN A 162 -6.42 -1.01 -5.76
N PHE A 163 -6.61 -0.39 -4.60
CA PHE A 163 -5.97 -0.80 -3.36
C PHE A 163 -7.02 -1.12 -2.30
N PHE A 164 -6.59 -1.74 -1.22
CA PHE A 164 -7.42 -1.96 -0.05
C PHE A 164 -6.65 -1.84 1.25
N PHE A 165 -7.36 -1.45 2.29
CA PHE A 165 -6.92 -1.61 3.68
C PHE A 165 -7.35 -2.99 4.15
N TYR A 166 -6.40 -3.81 4.59
CA TYR A 166 -6.69 -5.11 5.15
C TYR A 166 -6.98 -5.00 6.65
N LEU A 167 -8.17 -5.45 7.04
CA LEU A 167 -8.69 -5.44 8.41
C LEU A 167 -8.41 -6.79 9.07
N TYR A 168 -7.12 -7.14 9.19
CA TYR A 168 -6.71 -8.43 9.74
C TYR A 168 -7.35 -8.69 11.11
N ASP A 169 -7.95 -9.86 11.25
CA ASP A 169 -8.51 -10.38 12.48
C ASP A 169 -8.04 -11.84 12.64
N LYS A 170 -7.63 -12.21 13.86
CA LYS A 170 -7.13 -13.56 14.15
C LYS A 170 -8.18 -14.66 13.89
N ARG A 171 -9.46 -14.33 13.88
CA ARG A 171 -10.55 -15.24 13.50
C ARG A 171 -10.49 -15.65 12.04
N ASN A 172 -9.84 -14.84 11.21
CA ASN A 172 -9.64 -15.03 9.78
C ASN A 172 -8.24 -15.59 9.46
N ALA A 173 -7.50 -16.02 10.48
CA ALA A 173 -6.14 -16.52 10.34
C ALA A 173 -6.10 -18.05 10.39
N GLY A 174 -5.16 -18.63 9.64
CA GLY A 174 -4.83 -20.05 9.70
C GLY A 174 -3.94 -20.39 10.91
N LEU A 175 -3.39 -21.60 10.89
CA LEU A 175 -2.39 -22.03 11.86
C LEU A 175 -1.17 -21.08 11.81
N GLY A 176 -0.68 -20.68 12.99
CA GLY A 176 0.41 -19.70 13.10
C GLY A 176 -0.06 -18.24 13.15
N GLY A 177 -1.37 -17.98 13.05
CA GLY A 177 -1.91 -16.63 13.15
C GLY A 177 -1.60 -15.77 11.92
N LEU A 178 -1.36 -16.38 10.76
CA LEU A 178 -1.21 -15.68 9.49
C LEU A 178 -2.52 -15.69 8.72
N SER A 179 -2.77 -14.65 7.93
CA SER A 179 -3.81 -14.62 6.92
C SER A 179 -3.65 -15.79 5.96
N PHE A 180 -4.76 -16.35 5.49
CA PHE A 180 -4.74 -17.36 4.42
C PHE A 180 -4.14 -16.82 3.11
N ASP A 181 -4.17 -15.50 2.94
CA ASP A 181 -3.68 -14.79 1.76
C ASP A 181 -2.25 -14.22 1.95
N GLU A 182 -1.58 -14.59 3.06
CA GLU A 182 -0.22 -14.14 3.33
C GLU A 182 0.74 -14.57 2.20
N GLY A 183 1.57 -13.63 1.74
CA GLY A 183 2.49 -13.87 0.62
C GLY A 183 1.82 -13.91 -0.77
N GLN A 184 0.54 -13.59 -0.90
CA GLN A 184 -0.16 -13.57 -2.20
C GLN A 184 -0.30 -12.17 -2.80
N PHE A 185 -0.17 -11.10 -2.00
CA PHE A 185 -0.42 -9.73 -2.43
C PHE A 185 0.80 -8.80 -2.26
N SER A 186 0.85 -7.74 -3.09
CA SER A 186 1.79 -6.63 -2.92
C SER A 186 1.36 -5.73 -1.75
N VAL A 187 1.83 -6.05 -0.54
CA VAL A 187 1.74 -5.14 0.60
C VAL A 187 2.79 -4.05 0.44
N PHE A 188 2.40 -2.78 0.55
CA PHE A 188 3.31 -1.66 0.29
C PHE A 188 3.29 -0.59 1.39
N GLY A 189 2.57 -0.82 2.48
CA GLY A 189 2.51 0.14 3.57
C GLY A 189 1.55 -0.26 4.68
N TYR A 190 1.45 0.62 5.68
CA TYR A 190 0.57 0.42 6.85
C TYR A 190 -0.06 1.73 7.29
N THR A 191 -1.31 1.65 7.75
CA THR A 191 -1.99 2.73 8.47
C THR A 191 -1.34 2.94 9.84
N THR A 192 -0.76 4.11 10.06
CA THR A 192 -0.09 4.49 11.30
C THR A 192 -0.92 5.42 12.19
N MET A 193 -1.88 6.16 11.61
CA MET A 193 -2.85 6.97 12.34
C MET A 193 -4.27 6.74 11.82
N GLY A 194 -5.25 6.76 12.73
CA GLY A 194 -6.66 6.53 12.39
C GLY A 194 -7.02 5.06 12.21
N ARG A 195 -6.36 4.15 12.96
CA ARG A 195 -6.71 2.71 12.94
C ARG A 195 -8.12 2.46 13.50
N ASP A 196 -8.52 3.24 14.49
CA ASP A 196 -9.88 3.29 15.03
C ASP A 196 -10.91 3.77 13.99
N ILE A 197 -10.52 4.71 13.15
CA ILE A 197 -11.35 5.21 12.04
C ILE A 197 -11.60 4.12 11.00
N LEU A 198 -10.61 3.26 10.68
CA LEU A 198 -10.79 2.16 9.72
C LEU A 198 -12.01 1.29 10.07
N SER A 199 -12.19 0.95 11.34
CA SER A 199 -13.33 0.13 11.79
C SER A 199 -14.70 0.79 11.62
N GLN A 200 -14.72 2.12 11.45
CA GLN A 200 -15.94 2.91 11.30
C GLN A 200 -16.28 3.18 9.84
N ILE A 201 -15.36 2.94 8.89
CA ILE A 201 -15.60 3.12 7.47
C ILE A 201 -16.63 2.11 6.99
N LYS A 202 -17.55 2.56 6.13
CA LYS A 202 -18.62 1.75 5.54
C LYS A 202 -18.62 1.86 4.02
N THR A 203 -19.24 0.89 3.37
CA THR A 203 -19.52 0.95 1.94
C THR A 203 -20.28 2.24 1.60
N GLY A 204 -19.76 2.98 0.61
CA GLY A 204 -20.28 4.27 0.19
C GLY A 204 -19.53 5.48 0.75
N ASP A 205 -18.70 5.31 1.79
CA ASP A 205 -17.79 6.37 2.26
C ASP A 205 -16.79 6.75 1.14
N VAL A 206 -16.31 7.99 1.16
CA VAL A 206 -15.58 8.60 0.03
C VAL A 206 -14.23 9.11 0.48
N ILE A 207 -13.18 8.82 -0.29
CA ILE A 207 -11.89 9.50 -0.17
C ILE A 207 -12.07 10.92 -0.70
N ARG A 208 -12.18 11.92 0.19
CA ARG A 208 -12.28 13.33 -0.22
C ARG A 208 -10.98 13.84 -0.80
N SER A 209 -9.87 13.45 -0.20
CA SER A 209 -8.55 13.72 -0.74
C SER A 209 -7.53 12.72 -0.24
N ALA A 210 -6.56 12.37 -1.08
CA ALA A 210 -5.32 11.73 -0.67
C ALA A 210 -4.13 12.66 -0.96
N LYS A 211 -3.27 12.90 0.03
CA LYS A 211 -2.12 13.80 -0.14
C LYS A 211 -0.85 13.18 0.40
N LEU A 212 0.21 13.30 -0.38
CA LEU A 212 1.54 12.92 0.06
C LEU A 212 2.10 14.06 0.91
N VAL A 213 2.23 13.83 2.22
CA VAL A 213 2.63 14.85 3.20
C VAL A 213 4.11 14.78 3.55
N GLU A 214 4.74 13.62 3.33
CA GLU A 214 6.18 13.42 3.50
C GLU A 214 6.73 12.45 2.44
N GLY A 215 8.00 12.62 2.05
CA GLY A 215 8.71 11.67 1.18
C GLY A 215 8.47 11.86 -0.31
N GLN A 216 7.90 12.99 -0.74
CA GLN A 216 7.65 13.28 -2.17
C GLN A 216 8.97 13.35 -2.95
N GLU A 217 10.04 13.84 -2.32
CA GLU A 217 11.37 13.92 -2.89
C GLU A 217 11.99 12.56 -3.21
N ARG A 218 11.44 11.47 -2.66
CA ARG A 218 11.88 10.08 -2.87
C ARG A 218 11.10 9.40 -3.99
N LEU A 219 10.04 10.01 -4.49
CA LEU A 219 9.29 9.53 -5.64
C LEU A 219 10.07 9.84 -6.91
N VAL A 220 10.49 8.78 -7.61
CA VAL A 220 11.18 8.88 -8.89
C VAL A 220 10.23 8.48 -10.00
N LEU A 221 9.97 9.42 -10.91
CA LEU A 221 9.14 9.19 -12.09
C LEU A 221 10.01 8.77 -13.28
N PRO A 222 9.46 7.98 -14.23
CA PRO A 222 10.16 7.73 -15.48
C PRO A 222 10.40 9.05 -16.21
N LYS A 223 11.52 9.12 -16.95
CA LYS A 223 11.78 10.26 -17.82
C LYS A 223 10.71 10.26 -18.91
N GLU A 224 10.02 11.38 -19.10
CA GLU A 224 9.16 11.56 -20.27
C GLU A 224 10.02 11.43 -21.53
N SER A 225 9.55 10.60 -22.47
CA SER A 225 10.18 10.41 -23.79
C SER A 225 9.80 11.52 -24.75
#